data_AF-A0A0C1ZV26-F1
#
_entry.id   AF-A0A0C1ZV26-F1
#
_cell.length_a   1.000
_cell.length_b   1.000
_cell.length_c   1.000
_cell.angle_alpha   90.00
_cell.angle_beta   90.00
_cell.angle_gamma   90.00
#
_symmetry.space_group_name_H-M   'P 1'
#
loop_
_entity.id
_entity.type
_entity.pdbx_description
1 polymer ?
#
loop_
_entity_poly.entity_id
_entity_poly.type
_entity_poly.pdbx_seq_one_letter_code
_entity_poly.pdbx_strand_id
1 'polypeptide(L)'
;MVAERLLMVLGAFAVGGCTVPFCTALPENCAAEDGTTDTGGETTDSSETTDSGDGDGDGDGDGDGDPPEPIVYSDAAAEDYTRVDRMGMPAINTVLITSKDAYNAANTTDDGNIMFGNEIFASVLGLHAALDDELAGFLLTPCGGVACVLQADGLIFPDTLKIDLENDGTFPNGRTLTDPVMDVTLGLIMLDLSVHEVTTLVGVLNPTENDVPFEAEFPYLAAPH
;
A
#
# COMPACT_ATOMS: atom_id res chain seq x y z
N MET A 1 -24.30 -9.49 -7.84
CA MET A 1 -23.79 -10.74 -7.22
C MET A 1 -22.27 -10.78 -7.10
N VAL A 2 -21.48 -10.24 -8.06
CA VAL A 2 -19.99 -10.14 -7.96
C VAL A 2 -19.54 -9.14 -6.88
N ALA A 3 -20.12 -7.92 -6.85
CA ALA A 3 -19.80 -6.89 -5.84
C ALA A 3 -20.20 -7.27 -4.41
N GLU A 4 -21.19 -8.14 -4.25
CA GLU A 4 -21.73 -8.55 -2.94
C GLU A 4 -20.88 -9.64 -2.29
N ARG A 5 -20.16 -10.45 -3.09
CA ARG A 5 -19.17 -11.42 -2.59
C ARG A 5 -17.81 -10.79 -2.30
N LEU A 6 -17.42 -9.74 -3.04
CA LEU A 6 -16.22 -8.95 -2.76
C LEU A 6 -16.27 -8.35 -1.34
N LEU A 7 -17.44 -7.87 -0.91
CA LEU A 7 -17.64 -7.30 0.42
C LEU A 7 -17.70 -8.36 1.54
N MET A 8 -18.06 -9.61 1.23
CA MET A 8 -18.10 -10.71 2.20
C MET A 8 -16.72 -11.32 2.48
N VAL A 9 -15.82 -11.38 1.49
CA VAL A 9 -14.47 -11.96 1.67
C VAL A 9 -13.57 -11.04 2.51
N LEU A 10 -13.74 -9.72 2.40
CA LEU A 10 -13.07 -8.72 3.25
C LEU A 10 -13.50 -8.77 4.74
N GLY A 11 -14.64 -9.39 5.05
CA GLY A 11 -15.18 -9.47 6.42
C GLY A 11 -14.89 -10.78 7.17
N ALA A 12 -14.27 -11.77 6.52
CA ALA A 12 -14.17 -13.14 7.07
C ALA A 12 -12.76 -13.58 7.49
N PHE A 13 -11.75 -12.72 7.42
CA PHE A 13 -10.37 -13.06 7.84
C PHE A 13 -10.17 -13.06 9.37
N ALA A 14 -11.22 -13.37 10.13
CA ALA A 14 -11.16 -13.52 11.58
C ALA A 14 -11.43 -14.97 11.97
N VAL A 15 -10.42 -15.55 12.65
CA VAL A 15 -10.46 -16.78 13.45
C VAL A 15 -10.41 -18.09 12.65
N GLY A 16 -9.22 -18.68 12.59
CA GLY A 16 -9.06 -20.08 12.18
C GLY A 16 -7.61 -20.49 12.07
N GLY A 17 -6.98 -20.83 13.20
CA GLY A 17 -5.63 -21.38 13.22
C GLY A 17 -5.51 -22.61 12.31
N CYS A 18 -4.73 -22.47 11.24
CA CYS A 18 -4.40 -23.58 10.36
C CYS A 18 -3.04 -24.14 10.77
N THR A 19 -3.06 -25.28 11.45
CA THR A 19 -1.90 -26.13 11.68
C THR A 19 -1.45 -26.73 10.34
N VAL A 20 -0.42 -26.17 9.71
CA VAL A 20 0.31 -26.83 8.61
C VAL A 20 1.73 -27.19 9.05
N PRO A 21 2.23 -28.39 8.67
CA PRO A 21 3.47 -28.94 9.19
C PRO A 21 4.65 -28.41 8.35
N PHE A 22 5.16 -27.23 8.67
CA PHE A 22 6.43 -26.77 8.12
C PHE A 22 7.21 -25.93 9.13
N CYS A 23 7.30 -26.42 10.36
CA CYS A 23 8.15 -25.86 11.41
C CYS A 23 9.35 -26.78 11.65
N THR A 24 10.29 -26.90 10.71
CA THR A 24 11.59 -27.57 10.97
C THR A 24 12.79 -26.95 10.25
N ALA A 25 12.70 -25.74 9.71
CA ALA A 25 13.87 -25.07 9.17
C ALA A 25 13.76 -23.56 9.36
N LEU A 26 14.20 -23.08 10.54
CA LEU A 26 15.08 -21.92 10.76
C LEU A 26 15.22 -21.69 12.29
N PRO A 27 16.38 -21.18 12.75
CA PRO A 27 16.82 -21.34 14.13
C PRO A 27 16.06 -20.47 15.14
N GLU A 28 15.94 -21.08 16.32
CA GLU A 28 15.44 -20.63 17.62
C GLU A 28 15.54 -19.12 17.88
N ASN A 29 14.41 -18.39 17.79
CA ASN A 29 14.17 -17.24 18.68
C ASN A 29 12.70 -16.85 18.88
N CYS A 30 11.74 -17.77 18.69
CA CYS A 30 10.34 -17.51 19.04
C CYS A 30 10.09 -17.82 20.52
N ALA A 31 10.56 -16.95 21.41
CA ALA A 31 10.01 -16.82 22.75
C ALA A 31 9.05 -15.62 22.74
N ALA A 32 7.75 -15.90 22.87
CA ALA A 32 6.77 -14.89 23.20
C ALA A 32 6.95 -14.53 24.68
N GLU A 33 7.36 -13.30 24.96
CA GLU A 33 7.25 -12.73 26.30
C GLU A 33 5.94 -11.95 26.37
N ASP A 34 4.99 -12.55 27.09
CA ASP A 34 3.78 -11.94 27.63
C ASP A 34 4.18 -10.86 28.66
N GLY A 35 3.63 -9.65 28.50
CA GLY A 35 4.06 -8.49 29.28
C GLY A 35 3.10 -7.32 29.21
N THR A 36 1.84 -7.56 29.53
CA THR A 36 0.88 -6.49 29.89
C THR A 36 1.40 -5.73 31.11
N THR A 37 1.58 -4.41 31.00
CA THR A 37 1.29 -3.50 32.12
C THR A 37 0.79 -2.17 31.58
N ASP A 38 -0.50 -1.94 31.79
CA ASP A 38 -1.13 -0.63 31.90
C ASP A 38 -0.51 0.12 33.08
N THR A 39 -0.07 1.36 32.85
CA THR A 39 -0.01 2.35 33.92
C THR A 39 -0.22 3.73 33.32
N GLY A 40 -1.45 4.24 33.49
CA GLY A 40 -1.76 5.64 33.30
C GLY A 40 -0.84 6.55 34.12
N GLY A 41 -0.40 7.62 33.46
CA GLY A 41 0.35 8.72 34.03
C GLY A 41 -0.04 9.99 33.30
N GLU A 42 -1.04 10.67 33.84
CA GLU A 42 -1.49 12.00 33.44
C GLU A 42 -0.37 13.02 33.71
N THR A 43 0.17 13.64 32.66
CA THR A 43 0.92 14.89 32.79
C THR A 43 0.43 15.87 31.73
N THR A 44 -0.31 16.85 32.23
CA THR A 44 -0.60 18.14 31.60
C THR A 44 0.68 18.82 31.11
N ASP A 45 0.74 19.18 29.84
CA ASP A 45 1.37 20.45 29.46
C ASP A 45 0.53 21.13 28.38
N SER A 46 0.10 22.34 28.72
CA SER A 46 -0.73 23.20 27.90
C SER A 46 0.19 24.09 27.08
N SER A 47 0.10 23.99 25.77
CA SER A 47 0.56 25.03 24.86
C SER A 47 -0.54 25.26 23.83
N GLU A 48 -1.44 26.18 24.17
CA GLU A 48 -2.35 26.81 23.24
C GLU A 48 -1.55 27.45 22.10
N THR A 49 -1.93 27.16 20.86
CA THR A 49 -1.92 28.19 19.82
C THR A 49 -3.33 28.23 19.27
N THR A 50 -4.11 29.17 19.79
CA THR A 50 -5.29 29.68 19.12
C THR A 50 -4.83 30.36 17.82
N ASP A 51 -5.31 29.89 16.67
CA ASP A 51 -5.75 30.85 15.66
C ASP A 51 -6.96 30.29 14.91
N SER A 52 -8.12 30.78 15.32
CA SER A 52 -9.35 30.72 14.54
C SER A 52 -9.47 32.08 13.87
N GLY A 53 -9.06 32.15 12.61
CA GLY A 53 -9.24 33.33 11.76
C GLY A 53 -10.39 33.14 10.79
N ASP A 54 -11.62 33.05 11.28
CA ASP A 54 -12.81 33.36 10.47
C ASP A 54 -12.84 34.89 10.28
N GLY A 55 -12.25 35.36 9.20
CA GLY A 55 -12.22 36.77 8.81
C GLY A 55 -13.13 37.04 7.62
N ASP A 56 -14.42 37.24 7.87
CA ASP A 56 -15.29 38.03 7.00
C ASP A 56 -14.76 39.48 7.00
N GLY A 57 -13.94 39.83 6.02
CA GLY A 57 -13.35 41.16 5.84
C GLY A 57 -13.84 41.79 4.55
N ASP A 58 -14.67 42.81 4.70
CA ASP A 58 -15.21 43.67 3.65
C ASP A 58 -14.12 44.18 2.69
N GLY A 59 -14.46 44.20 1.40
CA GLY A 59 -13.55 44.58 0.33
C GLY A 59 -13.18 46.06 0.34
N ASP A 60 -11.94 46.33 0.70
CA ASP A 60 -11.16 47.48 0.21
C ASP A 60 -9.94 46.89 -0.52
N GLY A 61 -9.96 46.95 -1.86
CA GLY A 61 -8.95 46.33 -2.71
C GLY A 61 -7.68 47.18 -2.86
N ASP A 62 -6.79 47.10 -1.89
CA ASP A 62 -5.36 47.40 -2.01
C ASP A 62 -4.60 46.07 -2.22
N GLY A 63 -4.28 45.81 -3.49
CA GLY A 63 -3.66 44.57 -3.98
C GLY A 63 -2.20 44.39 -3.58
N ASP A 64 -1.92 44.53 -2.29
CA ASP A 64 -0.64 44.28 -1.64
C ASP A 64 -0.83 43.12 -0.66
N GLY A 65 -1.33 42.00 -1.20
CA GLY A 65 -1.28 40.73 -0.50
C GLY A 65 0.16 40.45 -0.12
N ASP A 66 0.42 40.31 1.17
CA ASP A 66 1.73 39.93 1.69
C ASP A 66 2.26 38.74 0.89
N PRO A 67 3.56 38.74 0.51
CA PRO A 67 4.15 37.58 -0.15
C PRO A 67 3.90 36.37 0.75
N PRO A 68 3.52 35.21 0.18
CA PRO A 68 3.26 34.03 0.98
C PRO A 68 4.47 33.75 1.87
N GLU A 69 4.20 33.55 3.17
CA GLU A 69 5.22 33.18 4.14
C GLU A 69 6.05 32.01 3.58
N PRO A 70 7.40 32.06 3.66
CA PRO A 70 8.24 30.99 3.18
C PRO A 70 7.87 29.66 3.85
N ILE A 71 7.81 28.58 3.08
CA ILE A 71 7.67 27.23 3.65
C ILE A 71 8.91 26.95 4.50
N VAL A 72 8.74 26.91 5.82
CA VAL A 72 9.79 26.53 6.77
C VAL A 72 9.77 25.01 6.92
N TYR A 73 10.78 24.33 6.37
CA TYR A 73 10.99 22.90 6.60
C TYR A 73 11.57 22.67 8.00
N SER A 74 11.16 21.60 8.67
CA SER A 74 11.72 21.20 9.96
C SER A 74 13.10 20.57 9.78
N ASP A 75 14.06 20.98 10.61
CA ASP A 75 15.41 20.41 10.69
C ASP A 75 15.51 19.28 11.74
N ALA A 76 14.37 18.83 12.29
CA ALA A 76 14.34 17.72 13.24
C ALA A 76 14.91 16.43 12.64
N ALA A 77 15.53 15.60 13.46
CA ALA A 77 16.13 14.36 12.98
C ALA A 77 15.05 13.38 12.55
N ALA A 78 15.35 12.47 11.61
CA ALA A 78 14.38 11.48 11.13
C ALA A 78 13.78 10.63 12.27
N GLU A 79 14.56 10.40 13.33
CA GLU A 79 14.17 9.69 14.55
C GLU A 79 13.14 10.42 15.42
N ASP A 80 12.98 11.74 15.22
CA ASP A 80 11.94 12.54 15.89
C ASP A 80 10.56 12.36 15.25
N TYR A 81 10.48 11.70 14.08
CA TYR A 81 9.24 11.43 13.38
C TYR A 81 8.78 9.99 13.59
N THR A 82 7.48 9.83 13.87
CA THR A 82 6.84 8.52 13.85
C THR A 82 6.29 8.23 12.46
N ARG A 83 6.66 7.09 11.89
CA ARG A 83 6.06 6.65 10.64
C ARG A 83 4.61 6.20 10.87
N VAL A 84 3.70 6.82 10.13
CA VAL A 84 2.26 6.54 10.17
C VAL A 84 1.88 5.51 9.10
N ASP A 85 2.58 5.52 7.97
CA ASP A 85 2.19 4.71 6.83
C ASP A 85 3.37 4.30 5.93
N ARG A 86 3.16 3.20 5.22
CA ARG A 86 4.08 2.62 4.25
C ARG A 86 3.36 2.38 2.93
N MET A 87 3.71 3.19 1.93
CA MET A 87 3.03 3.26 0.64
C MET A 87 4.02 3.30 -0.54
N GLY A 88 5.13 2.57 -0.43
CA GLY A 88 6.05 2.42 -1.56
C GLY A 88 5.33 1.77 -2.75
N MET A 89 4.80 0.58 -2.50
CA MET A 89 4.10 -0.30 -3.42
C MET A 89 2.62 -0.41 -3.00
N PRO A 90 1.69 0.16 -3.78
CA PRO A 90 0.29 0.33 -3.37
C PRO A 90 -0.42 -0.97 -2.93
N ALA A 91 -0.09 -2.12 -3.52
CA ALA A 91 -0.79 -3.36 -3.25
C ALA A 91 -0.44 -4.01 -1.89
N ILE A 92 0.75 -3.73 -1.33
CA ILE A 92 1.24 -4.49 -0.17
C ILE A 92 0.39 -4.18 1.06
N ASN A 93 0.36 -2.92 1.49
CA ASN A 93 -0.37 -2.50 2.68
C ASN A 93 -1.91 -2.46 2.49
N THR A 94 -2.37 -2.47 1.23
CA THR A 94 -3.81 -2.42 0.93
C THR A 94 -4.45 -3.81 0.87
N VAL A 95 -3.78 -4.78 0.25
CA VAL A 95 -4.33 -6.11 -0.06
C VAL A 95 -3.55 -7.25 0.60
N LEU A 96 -2.22 -7.19 0.61
CA LEU A 96 -1.39 -8.33 0.99
C LEU A 96 -1.10 -8.41 2.50
N ILE A 97 -1.29 -7.30 3.22
CA ILE A 97 -1.08 -7.18 4.66
C ILE A 97 -2.40 -6.92 5.39
N THR A 98 -2.65 -7.75 6.40
CA THR A 98 -3.71 -7.62 7.41
C THR A 98 -3.20 -6.95 8.69
N SER A 99 -1.94 -7.15 9.06
CA SER A 99 -1.27 -6.59 10.25
C SER A 99 -0.80 -5.13 10.05
N LYS A 100 -1.70 -4.27 9.58
CA LYS A 100 -1.37 -2.91 9.08
C LYS A 100 -0.58 -2.04 10.05
N ASP A 101 -0.96 -1.99 11.32
CA ASP A 101 -0.26 -1.15 12.31
C ASP A 101 1.18 -1.61 12.53
N ALA A 102 1.40 -2.92 12.62
CA ALA A 102 2.72 -3.51 12.78
C ALA A 102 3.57 -3.29 11.52
N TYR A 103 2.96 -3.46 10.34
CA TYR A 103 3.60 -3.21 9.06
C TYR A 103 4.04 -1.75 8.92
N ASN A 104 3.14 -0.80 9.22
CA ASN A 104 3.41 0.64 9.19
C ASN A 104 4.50 1.05 10.17
N ALA A 105 4.64 0.34 11.29
CA ALA A 105 5.69 0.57 12.29
C ALA A 105 7.05 -0.09 11.97
N ALA A 106 7.14 -1.09 11.08
CA ALA A 106 8.36 -1.90 10.80
C ALA A 106 9.21 -1.41 9.61
N ASN A 107 10.54 -1.36 9.72
CA ASN A 107 11.42 -0.67 8.75
C ASN A 107 11.52 -1.43 7.41
N THR A 108 11.94 -0.74 6.34
CA THR A 108 12.22 -1.39 5.04
C THR A 108 13.27 -2.51 5.15
N THR A 109 14.21 -2.40 6.10
CA THR A 109 15.16 -3.49 6.39
C THR A 109 14.47 -4.77 6.86
N ASP A 110 13.33 -4.65 7.54
CA ASP A 110 12.56 -5.80 8.04
C ASP A 110 11.87 -6.56 6.90
N ASP A 111 11.53 -5.90 5.80
CA ASP A 111 11.06 -6.56 4.58
C ASP A 111 12.15 -7.44 3.95
N GLY A 112 13.39 -6.93 3.92
CA GLY A 112 14.55 -7.70 3.44
C GLY A 112 14.86 -8.91 4.32
N ASN A 113 14.44 -8.86 5.59
CA ASN A 113 14.45 -10.00 6.52
C ASN A 113 13.18 -10.86 6.45
N ILE A 114 12.26 -10.57 5.51
CA ILE A 114 11.04 -11.34 5.25
C ILE A 114 10.11 -11.36 6.48
N MET A 115 10.13 -10.30 7.33
CA MET A 115 9.31 -10.24 8.55
C MET A 115 7.82 -10.48 8.29
N PHE A 116 7.30 -9.96 7.17
CA PHE A 116 5.90 -10.11 6.75
C PHE A 116 5.71 -11.12 5.61
N GLY A 117 6.74 -11.86 5.22
CA GLY A 117 6.66 -12.69 4.02
C GLY A 117 5.71 -13.87 4.14
N ASN A 118 5.55 -14.44 5.34
CA ASN A 118 4.55 -15.48 5.59
C ASN A 118 3.12 -14.96 5.41
N GLU A 119 2.87 -13.72 5.84
CA GLU A 119 1.57 -13.08 5.71
C GLU A 119 1.26 -12.77 4.25
N ILE A 120 2.19 -12.14 3.53
CA ILE A 120 2.06 -11.87 2.10
C ILE A 120 1.84 -13.17 1.31
N PHE A 121 2.61 -14.22 1.61
CA PHE A 121 2.45 -15.53 0.97
C PHE A 121 1.06 -16.14 1.24
N ALA A 122 0.58 -16.06 2.49
CA ALA A 122 -0.75 -16.54 2.85
C ALA A 122 -1.86 -15.74 2.15
N SER A 123 -1.71 -14.42 2.03
CA SER A 123 -2.64 -13.55 1.31
C SER A 123 -2.70 -13.90 -0.18
N VAL A 124 -1.55 -14.07 -0.85
CA VAL A 124 -1.51 -14.47 -2.27
C VAL A 124 -2.13 -15.85 -2.47
N LEU A 125 -1.83 -16.83 -1.61
CA LEU A 125 -2.45 -18.15 -1.70
C LEU A 125 -3.97 -18.10 -1.46
N GLY A 126 -4.42 -17.24 -0.53
CA GLY A 126 -5.83 -16.99 -0.29
C GLY A 126 -6.54 -16.38 -1.50
N LEU A 127 -5.90 -15.44 -2.20
CA LEU A 127 -6.41 -14.87 -3.44
C LEU A 127 -6.56 -15.93 -4.53
N HIS A 128 -5.55 -16.79 -4.74
CA HIS A 128 -5.64 -17.90 -5.68
C HIS A 128 -6.78 -18.86 -5.36
N ALA A 129 -6.88 -19.29 -4.10
CA ALA A 129 -7.95 -20.17 -3.66
C ALA A 129 -9.35 -19.56 -3.86
N ALA A 130 -9.45 -18.23 -3.84
CA ALA A 130 -10.70 -17.51 -3.99
C ALA A 130 -11.05 -17.13 -5.44
N LEU A 131 -10.06 -17.01 -6.34
CA LEU A 131 -10.24 -16.38 -7.65
C LEU A 131 -9.78 -17.23 -8.84
N ASP A 132 -9.00 -18.30 -8.66
CA ASP A 132 -8.47 -19.08 -9.78
C ASP A 132 -9.56 -19.68 -10.67
N ASP A 133 -10.66 -20.15 -10.07
CA ASP A 133 -11.81 -20.70 -10.80
C ASP A 133 -12.52 -19.60 -11.62
N GLU A 134 -12.64 -18.40 -11.07
CA GLU A 134 -13.17 -17.22 -11.74
C GLU A 134 -12.28 -16.81 -12.92
N LEU A 135 -10.97 -16.73 -12.71
CA LEU A 135 -10.00 -16.42 -13.77
C LEU A 135 -10.08 -17.45 -14.90
N ALA A 136 -10.13 -18.74 -14.58
CA ALA A 136 -10.31 -19.80 -15.56
C ALA A 136 -11.63 -19.66 -16.32
N GLY A 137 -12.70 -19.23 -15.65
CA GLY A 137 -13.98 -18.89 -16.26
C GLY A 137 -13.90 -17.74 -17.29
N PHE A 138 -12.94 -16.83 -17.12
CA PHE A 138 -12.62 -15.76 -18.08
C PHE A 138 -11.57 -16.15 -19.12
N LEU A 139 -11.20 -17.44 -19.22
CA LEU A 139 -10.14 -17.95 -20.10
C LEU A 139 -8.74 -17.37 -19.78
N LEU A 140 -8.55 -16.91 -18.55
CA LEU A 140 -7.24 -16.53 -18.02
C LEU A 140 -6.61 -17.73 -17.32
N THR A 141 -5.29 -17.81 -17.40
CA THR A 141 -4.51 -18.92 -16.84
C THR A 141 -3.83 -18.40 -15.58
N PRO A 142 -4.29 -18.82 -14.39
CA PRO A 142 -3.59 -18.45 -13.17
C PRO A 142 -2.25 -19.16 -13.09
N CYS A 143 -1.24 -18.49 -12.54
CA CYS A 143 -0.01 -19.17 -12.13
C CYS A 143 -0.25 -19.93 -10.81
N GLY A 144 0.61 -20.90 -10.48
CA GLY A 144 0.54 -21.53 -9.16
C GLY A 144 1.02 -20.56 -8.08
N GLY A 145 0.28 -20.41 -6.96
CA GLY A 145 0.54 -19.35 -5.98
C GLY A 145 2.00 -19.16 -5.53
N VAL A 146 2.77 -20.24 -5.33
CA VAL A 146 4.21 -20.15 -5.01
C VAL A 146 5.01 -19.52 -6.16
N ALA A 147 4.72 -19.93 -7.40
CA ALA A 147 5.38 -19.38 -8.59
C ALA A 147 5.03 -17.90 -8.78
N CYS A 148 3.78 -17.50 -8.50
CA CYS A 148 3.36 -16.10 -8.60
C CYS A 148 4.05 -15.20 -7.57
N VAL A 149 4.23 -15.68 -6.33
CA VAL A 149 4.99 -14.94 -5.31
C VAL A 149 6.43 -14.71 -5.75
N LEU A 150 7.10 -15.76 -6.27
CA LEU A 150 8.47 -15.63 -6.77
C LEU A 150 8.57 -14.72 -8.00
N GLN A 151 7.56 -14.76 -8.88
CA GLN A 151 7.46 -13.87 -10.04
C GLN A 151 7.30 -12.40 -9.63
N ALA A 152 6.54 -12.15 -8.56
CA ALA A 152 6.26 -10.81 -8.05
C ALA A 152 7.31 -10.27 -7.08
N ASP A 153 8.34 -11.06 -6.70
CA ASP A 153 9.26 -10.77 -5.59
C ASP A 153 9.77 -9.32 -5.58
N GLY A 154 10.27 -8.81 -6.71
CA GLY A 154 10.80 -7.45 -6.79
C GLY A 154 9.79 -6.31 -6.59
N LEU A 155 8.50 -6.63 -6.49
CA LEU A 155 7.37 -5.72 -6.36
C LEU A 155 6.64 -5.86 -5.01
N ILE A 156 6.61 -7.07 -4.45
CA ILE A 156 6.01 -7.34 -3.14
C ILE A 156 7.06 -7.43 -2.01
N PHE A 157 8.35 -7.47 -2.36
CA PHE A 157 9.50 -7.41 -1.45
C PHE A 157 10.70 -6.62 -2.04
N PRO A 158 11.32 -5.70 -1.27
CA PRO A 158 10.74 -4.92 -0.18
C PRO A 158 9.74 -3.87 -0.71
N ASP A 159 9.00 -3.24 0.19
CA ASP A 159 8.09 -2.14 -0.13
C ASP A 159 8.86 -0.85 -0.41
N THR A 160 9.46 -0.80 -1.59
CA THR A 160 10.23 0.33 -2.11
C THR A 160 9.93 0.53 -3.58
N LEU A 161 9.75 1.78 -3.99
CA LEU A 161 9.83 2.13 -5.40
C LEU A 161 11.30 2.21 -5.80
N LYS A 162 11.64 1.54 -6.89
CA LYS A 162 12.97 1.58 -7.47
C LYS A 162 12.95 2.49 -8.69
N ILE A 163 13.98 3.32 -8.81
CA ILE A 163 14.18 4.21 -9.95
C ILE A 163 15.54 3.91 -10.55
N ASP A 164 15.54 3.61 -11.83
CA ASP A 164 16.66 3.53 -12.73
C ASP A 164 16.59 4.73 -13.67
N LEU A 165 17.59 5.60 -13.56
CA LEU A 165 17.68 6.85 -14.31
C LEU A 165 18.08 6.63 -15.78
N GLU A 166 18.44 5.41 -16.17
CA GLU A 166 18.77 5.04 -17.55
C GLU A 166 17.55 4.58 -18.36
N ASN A 167 16.40 4.36 -17.70
CA ASN A 167 15.16 3.88 -18.30
C ASN A 167 14.02 4.90 -18.14
N ASP A 168 12.97 4.76 -18.95
CA ASP A 168 11.78 5.61 -18.84
C ASP A 168 11.11 5.44 -17.46
N GLY A 169 10.65 6.55 -16.89
CA GLY A 169 10.06 6.60 -15.55
C GLY A 169 8.59 6.21 -15.54
N THR A 170 8.28 4.94 -15.79
CA THR A 170 6.94 4.36 -15.67
C THR A 170 7.00 3.09 -14.84
N PHE A 171 5.88 2.70 -14.24
CA PHE A 171 5.81 1.50 -13.40
C PHE A 171 6.34 0.25 -14.11
N PRO A 172 7.24 -0.54 -13.49
CA PRO A 172 7.69 -0.50 -12.10
C PRO A 172 8.91 0.40 -11.81
N ASN A 173 9.43 1.12 -12.81
CA ASN A 173 10.53 2.08 -12.68
C ASN A 173 10.02 3.44 -12.15
N GLY A 174 9.59 3.45 -10.89
CA GLY A 174 8.79 4.52 -10.31
C GLY A 174 7.30 4.33 -10.63
N ARG A 175 6.57 5.44 -10.74
CA ARG A 175 5.19 5.44 -11.24
C ARG A 175 4.78 6.84 -11.71
N THR A 176 4.05 6.91 -12.80
CA THR A 176 3.29 8.08 -13.23
C THR A 176 1.88 8.03 -12.66
N LEU A 177 1.15 9.15 -12.71
CA LEU A 177 -0.25 9.21 -12.26
C LEU A 177 -1.19 8.33 -13.09
N THR A 178 -0.80 8.00 -14.33
CA THR A 178 -1.60 7.19 -15.27
C THR A 178 -1.26 5.70 -15.23
N ASP A 179 -0.27 5.29 -14.45
CA ASP A 179 0.16 3.89 -14.45
C ASP A 179 -0.90 2.98 -13.79
N PRO A 180 -1.31 1.88 -14.43
CA PRO A 180 -2.30 0.96 -13.88
C PRO A 180 -1.67 -0.01 -12.87
N VAL A 181 -1.09 0.56 -11.80
CA VAL A 181 -0.24 -0.14 -10.82
C VAL A 181 -0.94 -1.37 -10.21
N MET A 182 -2.22 -1.24 -9.86
CA MET A 182 -2.97 -2.34 -9.26
C MET A 182 -3.25 -3.47 -10.25
N ASP A 183 -3.56 -3.17 -11.51
CA ASP A 183 -3.81 -4.19 -12.54
C ASP A 183 -2.53 -4.96 -12.87
N VAL A 184 -1.40 -4.24 -13.02
CA VAL A 184 -0.09 -4.86 -13.29
C VAL A 184 0.35 -5.71 -12.10
N THR A 185 0.16 -5.23 -10.87
CA THR A 185 0.49 -6.01 -9.66
C THR A 185 -0.38 -7.25 -9.57
N LEU A 186 -1.69 -7.13 -9.84
CA LEU A 186 -2.61 -8.27 -9.84
C LEU A 186 -2.25 -9.28 -10.94
N GLY A 187 -1.85 -8.80 -12.12
CA GLY A 187 -1.32 -9.63 -13.19
C GLY A 187 -0.11 -10.44 -12.75
N LEU A 188 0.85 -9.82 -12.05
CA LEU A 188 2.03 -10.50 -11.49
C LEU A 188 1.70 -11.54 -10.44
N ILE A 189 0.75 -11.26 -9.55
CA ILE A 189 0.45 -12.19 -8.44
C ILE A 189 -0.59 -13.24 -8.81
N MET A 190 -1.36 -13.10 -9.90
CA MET A 190 -2.41 -14.06 -10.27
C MET A 190 -2.14 -14.80 -11.59
N LEU A 191 -1.54 -14.17 -12.61
CA LEU A 191 -1.47 -14.74 -13.97
C LEU A 191 -0.15 -15.45 -14.27
N ASP A 192 -0.26 -16.53 -15.05
CA ASP A 192 0.89 -17.17 -15.69
C ASP A 192 1.42 -16.30 -16.83
N LEU A 193 2.54 -15.60 -16.58
CA LEU A 193 3.16 -14.71 -17.56
C LEU A 193 3.88 -15.44 -18.70
N SER A 194 3.94 -16.77 -18.68
CA SER A 194 4.34 -17.53 -19.86
C SER A 194 3.20 -17.67 -20.88
N VAL A 195 1.97 -17.37 -20.47
CA VAL A 195 0.76 -17.46 -21.28
C VAL A 195 0.14 -16.09 -21.53
N HIS A 196 0.16 -15.20 -20.53
CA HIS A 196 -0.49 -13.89 -20.57
C HIS A 196 0.51 -12.76 -20.41
N GLU A 197 0.21 -11.58 -20.97
CA GLU A 197 1.00 -10.38 -20.71
C GLU A 197 0.71 -9.84 -19.30
N VAL A 198 1.68 -9.18 -18.69
CA VAL A 198 1.51 -8.59 -17.33
C VAL A 198 0.40 -7.53 -17.27
N THR A 199 0.07 -6.92 -18.42
CA THR A 199 -0.97 -5.91 -18.56
C THR A 199 -2.34 -6.48 -18.93
N THR A 200 -2.51 -7.81 -18.97
CA THR A 200 -3.76 -8.46 -19.42
C THR A 200 -5.00 -8.04 -18.63
N LEU A 201 -4.83 -7.65 -17.35
CA LEU A 201 -5.95 -7.22 -16.50
C LEU A 201 -6.27 -5.71 -16.61
N VAL A 202 -5.44 -4.93 -17.30
CA VAL A 202 -5.64 -3.48 -17.46
C VAL A 202 -6.91 -3.23 -18.24
N GLY A 203 -7.84 -2.46 -17.65
CA GLY A 203 -9.13 -2.17 -18.27
C GLY A 203 -10.14 -3.32 -18.24
N VAL A 204 -9.79 -4.46 -17.63
CA VAL A 204 -10.70 -5.59 -17.43
C VAL A 204 -11.43 -5.45 -16.09
N LEU A 205 -10.68 -5.15 -15.03
CA LEU A 205 -11.19 -5.08 -13.66
C LEU A 205 -11.35 -3.64 -13.18
N ASN A 206 -10.41 -2.77 -13.53
CA ASN A 206 -10.38 -1.37 -13.14
C ASN A 206 -10.59 -0.46 -14.35
N PRO A 207 -11.18 0.74 -14.15
CA PRO A 207 -11.20 1.77 -15.19
C PRO A 207 -9.79 2.11 -15.66
N THR A 208 -9.62 2.38 -16.96
CA THR A 208 -8.31 2.69 -17.55
C THR A 208 -7.87 4.13 -17.32
N GLU A 209 -8.78 5.02 -16.91
CA GLU A 209 -8.55 6.45 -16.78
C GLU A 209 -9.36 7.02 -15.60
N ASN A 210 -8.91 8.15 -15.06
CA ASN A 210 -9.63 8.90 -14.03
C ASN A 210 -10.88 9.56 -14.63
N ASP A 211 -11.91 9.79 -13.80
CA ASP A 211 -13.16 10.45 -14.23
C ASP A 211 -12.91 11.88 -14.76
N VAL A 212 -11.90 12.55 -14.20
CA VAL A 212 -11.42 13.86 -14.64
C VAL A 212 -9.98 13.73 -15.12
N PRO A 213 -9.64 14.19 -16.34
CA PRO A 213 -8.26 14.18 -16.81
C PRO A 213 -7.31 14.93 -15.87
N PHE A 214 -6.06 14.48 -15.78
CA PHE A 214 -5.02 15.22 -15.06
C PHE A 214 -4.71 16.54 -15.75
N GLU A 215 -4.38 17.55 -14.94
CA GLU A 215 -3.96 18.85 -15.45
C GLU A 215 -2.54 18.77 -16.01
N ALA A 216 -2.24 19.58 -17.03
CA ALA A 216 -0.89 19.66 -17.60
C ALA A 216 0.08 20.47 -16.72
N GLU A 217 -0.45 21.22 -15.76
CA GLU A 217 0.28 22.10 -14.86
C GLU A 217 -0.11 21.82 -13.41
N PHE A 218 0.76 22.22 -12.47
CA PHE A 218 0.48 22.06 -11.05
C PHE A 218 -0.71 22.93 -10.62
N PRO A 219 -1.67 22.41 -9.84
CA PRO A 219 -1.74 21.05 -9.29
C PRO A 219 -2.25 20.02 -10.31
N TYR A 220 -1.46 18.96 -10.56
CA TYR A 220 -1.75 17.93 -11.58
C TYR A 220 -3.02 17.11 -11.32
N LEU A 221 -3.53 17.11 -10.09
CA LEU A 221 -4.75 16.40 -9.70
C LEU A 221 -5.95 17.33 -9.73
N ALA A 222 -7.06 16.84 -10.26
CA ALA A 222 -8.34 17.55 -10.23
C ALA A 222 -8.80 17.82 -8.79
N ALA A 223 -9.59 18.89 -8.62
CA ALA A 223 -10.19 19.20 -7.33
C ALA A 223 -11.12 18.08 -6.85
N PRO A 224 -11.18 17.81 -5.53
CA PRO A 224 -12.15 16.87 -4.97
C PRO A 224 -13.58 17.36 -5.26
N HIS A 225 -14.46 16.40 -5.55
CA HIS A 225 -15.86 16.61 -5.93
C HIS A 225 -16.82 16.28 -4.78
#